data_AF-A0A816F065-F1
#
_entry.id   AF-A0A816F065-F1
#
_cell.length_a   1.000
_cell.length_b   1.000
_cell.length_c   1.000
_cell.angle_alpha   90.00
_cell.angle_beta   90.00
_cell.angle_gamma   90.00
#
_symmetry.space_group_name_H-M   'P 1'
#
loop_
_entity.id
_entity.type
_entity.pdbx_description
1 polymer ?
#
loop_
_entity_poly.entity_id
_entity_poly.type
_entity_poly.pdbx_seq_one_letter_code
_entity_poly.pdbx_strand_id
1 'polypeptide(L)'
;MKEDSVLALINPSSDASDTGPLRMKFVDIRESEESKRVAWSTTGQKWRQARSGKCLEGKCTKSGCEAYDQKVIIPIGYGLFDLLRDSDAASKCPMCEEYVEPITALFNDCWWKYKGKTKEQEDDGKRPVPHNSDWKQADDAYHYFDEQTSETAIWWDLIFEVVKDKPQQ
;
A
#
# COMPACT_ATOMS: atom_id res chain seq x y z
N MET A 1 19.77 -42.13 32.85
CA MET A 1 18.46 -41.53 33.13
C MET A 1 18.16 -40.61 31.96
N LYS A 2 17.03 -40.84 31.29
CA LYS A 2 16.57 -40.03 30.16
C LYS A 2 15.66 -38.95 30.73
N GLU A 3 15.91 -37.70 30.39
CA GLU A 3 15.00 -36.60 30.70
C GLU A 3 14.34 -36.17 29.39
N ASP A 4 13.13 -36.69 29.19
CA ASP A 4 12.17 -36.16 28.23
C ASP A 4 11.65 -34.84 28.78
N SER A 5 11.85 -33.74 28.05
CA SER A 5 11.08 -32.51 28.27
C SER A 5 10.57 -32.01 26.91
N VAL A 6 9.38 -32.51 26.59
CA VAL A 6 8.49 -32.01 25.55
C VAL A 6 8.20 -30.52 25.77
N LEU A 7 8.84 -29.66 24.98
CA LEU A 7 8.37 -28.28 24.79
C LEU A 7 7.12 -28.35 23.92
N ALA A 8 5.98 -28.36 24.59
CA ALA A 8 4.67 -28.29 23.97
C ALA A 8 4.57 -27.04 23.09
N LEU A 9 4.03 -27.27 21.89
CA LEU A 9 3.58 -26.30 20.91
C LEU A 9 2.74 -25.20 21.58
N ILE A 10 3.27 -23.98 21.61
CA ILE A 10 2.45 -22.78 21.82
C ILE A 10 2.09 -22.29 20.42
N ASN A 11 0.85 -22.52 20.01
CA ASN A 11 0.21 -21.77 18.93
C ASN A 11 -0.12 -20.38 19.46
N PRO A 12 0.50 -19.29 18.99
CA PRO A 12 -0.02 -17.97 19.28
C PRO A 12 -1.28 -17.76 18.43
N SER A 13 -2.44 -17.94 19.06
CA SER A 13 -3.68 -17.32 18.60
C SER A 13 -3.48 -15.81 18.61
N SER A 14 -3.84 -15.18 17.50
CA SER A 14 -3.93 -13.74 17.27
C SER A 14 -4.78 -13.06 18.35
N ASP A 15 -4.15 -12.47 19.36
CA ASP A 15 -4.70 -11.36 20.16
C ASP A 15 -3.65 -10.85 21.17
N ALA A 16 -2.47 -10.49 20.67
CA ALA A 16 -1.56 -9.61 21.39
C ALA A 16 -1.75 -8.21 20.81
N SER A 17 -2.23 -7.28 21.64
CA SER A 17 -2.17 -5.85 21.36
C SER A 17 -0.72 -5.48 21.06
N ASP A 18 -0.40 -5.34 19.78
CA ASP A 18 0.92 -4.92 19.31
C ASP A 18 1.15 -3.47 19.75
N THR A 19 1.80 -3.31 20.90
CA THR A 19 2.24 -2.00 21.41
C THR A 19 3.49 -1.49 20.68
N GLY A 20 3.89 -2.16 19.59
CA GLY A 20 4.94 -1.71 18.69
C GLY A 20 4.52 -0.49 17.87
N PRO A 21 5.50 0.28 17.36
CA PRO A 21 5.23 1.33 16.39
C PRO A 21 4.63 0.70 15.12
N LEU A 22 3.56 1.33 14.59
CA LEU A 22 2.93 0.92 13.34
C LEU A 22 3.98 0.86 12.23
N ARG A 23 3.93 -0.22 11.44
CA ARG A 23 4.76 -0.40 10.25
C ARG A 23 4.02 -1.25 9.23
N MET A 24 4.34 -1.04 7.96
CA MET A 24 3.71 -1.77 6.85
C MET A 24 4.76 -2.16 5.81
N LYS A 25 4.70 -3.40 5.35
CA LYS A 25 5.44 -3.82 4.16
C LYS A 25 4.68 -3.34 2.94
N PHE A 26 5.31 -2.53 2.11
CA PHE A 26 4.68 -1.93 0.94
C PHE A 26 5.71 -1.82 -0.18
N VAL A 27 5.26 -1.65 -1.42
CA VAL A 27 6.16 -1.38 -2.54
C VAL A 27 7.09 -0.21 -2.23
N ASP A 28 8.34 -0.33 -2.65
CA ASP A 28 9.31 0.74 -2.52
C ASP A 28 9.08 1.79 -3.62
N ILE A 29 8.51 2.92 -3.23
CA ILE A 29 8.14 4.01 -4.13
C ILE A 29 9.27 5.06 -4.32
N ARG A 30 10.45 4.83 -3.75
CA ARG A 30 11.55 5.81 -3.76
C ARG A 30 12.05 6.10 -5.18
N GLU A 31 12.13 5.08 -6.01
CA GLU A 31 12.54 5.17 -7.42
C GLU A 31 11.33 5.31 -8.34
N SER A 32 10.70 6.49 -8.37
CA SER A 32 9.44 6.69 -9.13
C SER A 32 9.50 6.50 -10.64
N GLU A 33 10.71 6.52 -11.22
CA GLU A 33 10.92 6.20 -12.64
C GLU A 33 10.55 4.74 -12.94
N GLU A 34 10.41 3.88 -11.93
CA GLU A 34 9.95 2.50 -12.06
C GLU A 34 8.43 2.34 -12.13
N SER A 35 7.67 3.45 -12.01
CA SER A 35 6.22 3.37 -12.20
C SER A 35 5.89 3.00 -13.65
N LYS A 36 5.09 1.95 -13.81
CA LYS A 36 4.61 1.51 -15.11
C LYS A 36 3.38 2.32 -15.48
N ARG A 37 3.35 2.81 -16.72
CA ARG A 37 2.22 3.52 -17.31
C ARG A 37 1.43 2.58 -18.22
N VAL A 38 0.15 2.37 -17.92
CA VAL A 38 -0.75 1.54 -18.74
C VAL A 38 -1.92 2.38 -19.23
N ALA A 39 -2.23 2.28 -20.52
CA ALA A 39 -3.38 2.97 -21.11
C ALA A 39 -4.70 2.37 -20.59
N TRP A 40 -5.75 3.20 -20.54
CA TRP A 40 -7.06 2.75 -20.09
C TRP A 40 -7.66 1.66 -20.97
N SER A 41 -8.38 0.74 -20.33
CA SER A 41 -9.20 -0.26 -21.00
C SER A 41 -10.68 0.03 -20.77
N THR A 42 -11.50 -0.15 -21.80
CA THR A 42 -12.95 -0.02 -21.73
C THR A 42 -13.65 -1.30 -21.26
N THR A 43 -12.91 -2.41 -21.09
CA THR A 43 -13.45 -3.72 -20.70
C THR A 43 -12.96 -4.16 -19.32
N GLY A 44 -12.64 -3.20 -18.44
CA GLY A 44 -12.16 -3.47 -17.09
C GLY A 44 -13.19 -4.21 -16.23
N GLN A 45 -12.70 -5.10 -15.36
CA GLN A 45 -13.52 -5.77 -14.34
C GLN A 45 -14.05 -4.74 -13.33
N LYS A 46 -15.19 -5.02 -12.69
CA LYS A 46 -15.84 -4.08 -11.75
C LYS A 46 -14.93 -3.68 -10.58
N TRP A 47 -14.11 -4.61 -10.09
CA TRP A 47 -13.14 -4.39 -9.02
C TRP A 47 -11.82 -3.77 -9.49
N ARG A 48 -11.68 -3.41 -10.77
CA ARG A 48 -10.51 -2.75 -11.37
C ARG A 48 -10.81 -1.32 -11.85
N GLN A 49 -11.82 -0.66 -11.30
CA GLN A 49 -12.18 0.71 -11.67
C GLN A 49 -11.34 1.73 -10.89
N ALA A 50 -10.44 2.42 -11.57
CA ALA A 50 -9.69 3.54 -11.02
C ALA A 50 -10.49 4.85 -11.09
N ARG A 51 -10.12 5.83 -10.25
CA ARG A 51 -10.59 7.22 -10.32
C ARG A 51 -9.38 8.16 -10.31
N SER A 52 -9.58 9.43 -10.68
CA SER A 52 -8.52 10.43 -10.62
C SER A 52 -8.03 10.64 -9.18
N GLY A 53 -6.75 10.98 -9.06
CA GLY A 53 -6.02 10.99 -7.80
C GLY A 53 -5.31 9.67 -7.51
N LYS A 54 -5.20 9.33 -6.22
CA LYS A 54 -4.58 8.09 -5.76
C LYS A 54 -5.60 6.97 -5.65
N CYS A 55 -5.20 5.77 -6.03
CA CYS A 55 -5.85 4.56 -5.57
C CYS A 55 -4.81 3.64 -4.90
N LEU A 56 -5.29 2.72 -4.07
CA LEU A 56 -4.51 1.59 -3.59
C LEU A 56 -4.85 0.36 -4.42
N GLU A 57 -3.94 -0.61 -4.46
CA GLU A 57 -4.22 -1.94 -4.97
C GLU A 57 -3.80 -2.97 -3.94
N GLY A 58 -4.59 -4.04 -3.83
CA GLY A 58 -4.34 -5.16 -2.93
C GLY A 58 -5.20 -6.35 -3.33
N LYS A 59 -5.03 -7.48 -2.66
CA LYS A 59 -5.74 -8.73 -2.99
C LYS A 59 -6.94 -8.93 -2.07
N CYS A 60 -8.13 -9.14 -2.65
CA CYS A 60 -9.30 -9.47 -1.84
C CYS A 60 -9.22 -10.92 -1.33
N THR A 61 -9.35 -11.10 -0.02
CA THR A 61 -9.25 -12.40 0.66
C THR A 61 -10.60 -12.92 1.18
N LYS A 62 -11.68 -12.15 1.03
CA LYS A 62 -13.01 -12.53 1.48
C LYS A 62 -13.61 -13.61 0.59
N SER A 63 -13.80 -14.81 1.15
CA SER A 63 -14.51 -15.89 0.46
C SER A 63 -15.94 -15.46 0.09
N GLY A 64 -16.37 -15.83 -1.11
CA GLY A 64 -17.68 -15.48 -1.67
C GLY A 64 -17.78 -14.06 -2.25
N CYS A 65 -16.72 -13.25 -2.19
CA CYS A 65 -16.64 -12.01 -2.97
C CYS A 65 -16.42 -12.34 -4.46
N GLU A 66 -17.05 -11.60 -5.38
CA GLU A 66 -16.79 -11.77 -6.82
C GLU A 66 -15.34 -11.45 -7.22
N ALA A 67 -14.65 -10.65 -6.40
CA ALA A 67 -13.25 -10.33 -6.55
C ALA A 67 -12.33 -11.21 -5.68
N TYR A 68 -12.82 -12.31 -5.10
CA TYR A 68 -12.00 -13.20 -4.28
C TYR A 68 -10.76 -13.69 -5.04
N ASP A 69 -9.61 -13.62 -4.38
CA ASP A 69 -8.30 -13.97 -4.92
C ASP A 69 -7.83 -13.07 -6.09
N GLN A 70 -8.57 -12.00 -6.39
CA GLN A 70 -8.21 -11.02 -7.41
C GLN A 70 -7.61 -9.76 -6.79
N LYS A 71 -6.76 -9.07 -7.56
CA LYS A 71 -6.29 -7.73 -7.20
C LYS A 71 -7.38 -6.70 -7.48
N VAL A 72 -7.70 -5.90 -6.48
CA VAL A 72 -8.75 -4.87 -6.56
C VAL A 72 -8.15 -3.48 -6.47
N ILE A 73 -8.72 -2.54 -7.22
CA ILE A 73 -8.37 -1.12 -7.16
C ILE A 73 -9.31 -0.44 -6.17
N ILE A 74 -8.73 0.32 -5.25
CA ILE A 74 -9.41 0.99 -4.15
C ILE A 74 -9.23 2.50 -4.31
N PRO A 75 -10.22 3.21 -4.89
CA PRO A 75 -10.12 4.63 -5.11
C PRO A 75 -10.06 5.41 -3.79
N ILE A 76 -9.01 6.20 -3.59
CA ILE A 76 -8.85 7.07 -2.42
C ILE A 76 -9.11 8.53 -2.81
N GLY A 77 -8.60 8.96 -3.96
CA GLY A 77 -8.79 10.30 -4.51
C GLY A 77 -7.65 11.26 -4.16
N TYR A 78 -8.01 12.53 -3.94
CA TYR A 78 -7.08 13.62 -3.62
C TYR A 78 -7.01 13.89 -2.12
N GLY A 79 -5.92 14.50 -1.67
CA GLY A 79 -5.70 14.90 -0.28
C GLY A 79 -4.43 14.33 0.31
N LEU A 80 -4.33 14.41 1.64
CA LEU A 80 -3.33 13.71 2.42
C LEU A 80 -3.83 12.31 2.75
N PHE A 81 -2.94 11.33 2.67
CA PHE A 81 -3.24 9.96 3.05
C PHE A 81 -2.03 9.33 3.71
N ASP A 82 -2.20 8.94 4.97
CA ASP A 82 -1.20 8.22 5.76
C ASP A 82 -1.47 6.71 5.61
N LEU A 83 -0.58 6.01 4.91
CA LEU A 83 -0.72 4.58 4.63
C LEU A 83 -0.85 3.75 5.91
N LEU A 84 -0.19 4.12 7.00
CA LEU A 84 -0.19 3.32 8.22
C LEU A 84 -1.40 3.62 9.10
N ARG A 85 -1.97 4.83 9.01
CA ARG A 85 -3.09 5.26 9.88
C ARG A 85 -4.46 5.19 9.20
N ASP A 86 -4.52 5.40 7.89
CA ASP A 86 -5.78 5.54 7.16
C ASP A 86 -6.20 4.23 6.47
N SER A 87 -5.28 3.26 6.29
CA SER A 87 -5.55 2.04 5.50
C SER A 87 -6.67 1.18 6.08
N ASP A 88 -6.76 1.01 7.40
CA ASP A 88 -7.81 0.17 8.01
C ASP A 88 -9.23 0.66 7.66
N ALA A 89 -9.41 1.98 7.59
CA ALA A 89 -10.69 2.59 7.27
C ALA A 89 -10.96 2.70 5.77
N ALA A 90 -9.91 2.98 4.98
CA ALA A 90 -10.03 3.37 3.58
C ALA A 90 -9.69 2.26 2.57
N SER A 91 -8.85 1.29 2.94
CA SER A 91 -8.39 0.21 2.07
C SER A 91 -9.40 -0.94 2.05
N LYS A 92 -10.55 -0.71 1.41
CA LYS A 92 -11.66 -1.67 1.36
C LYS A 92 -11.92 -2.15 -0.05
N CYS A 93 -12.22 -3.45 -0.19
CA CYS A 93 -12.61 -4.03 -1.47
C CYS A 93 -13.88 -3.33 -1.99
N PRO A 94 -13.91 -2.84 -3.25
CA PRO A 94 -15.09 -2.16 -3.79
C PRO A 94 -16.30 -3.07 -3.99
N MET A 95 -16.12 -4.40 -3.88
CA MET A 95 -17.19 -5.39 -4.10
C MET A 95 -17.79 -5.93 -2.82
N CYS A 96 -17.01 -6.03 -1.75
CA CYS A 96 -17.46 -6.63 -0.49
C CYS A 96 -17.19 -5.77 0.74
N GLU A 97 -16.53 -4.63 0.59
CA GLU A 97 -16.22 -3.65 1.65
C GLU A 97 -15.33 -4.16 2.78
N GLU A 98 -14.84 -5.41 2.71
CA GLU A 98 -13.84 -5.93 3.63
C GLU A 98 -12.49 -5.26 3.42
N TYR A 99 -11.72 -5.20 4.50
CA TYR A 99 -10.35 -4.70 4.46
C TYR A 99 -9.49 -5.51 3.47
N VAL A 100 -8.69 -4.78 2.72
CA VAL A 100 -7.71 -5.30 1.78
C VAL A 100 -6.36 -4.71 2.15
N GLU A 101 -5.40 -5.56 2.47
CA GLU A 101 -4.03 -5.12 2.73
C GLU A 101 -3.46 -4.50 1.45
N PRO A 102 -3.08 -3.20 1.48
CA PRO A 102 -2.58 -2.53 0.30
C PRO A 102 -1.15 -2.99 0.02
N ILE A 103 -0.87 -3.38 -1.22
CA ILE A 103 0.46 -3.87 -1.64
C ILE A 103 1.19 -2.86 -2.54
N THR A 104 0.43 -2.02 -3.24
CA THR A 104 0.96 -0.96 -4.09
C THR A 104 -0.02 0.22 -4.16
N ALA A 105 0.47 1.34 -4.69
CA ALA A 105 -0.31 2.54 -4.97
C ALA A 105 -0.31 2.84 -6.46
N LEU A 106 -1.33 3.54 -6.89
CA LEU A 106 -1.47 4.03 -8.26
C LEU A 106 -1.94 5.47 -8.28
N PHE A 107 -1.53 6.18 -9.33
CA PHE A 107 -1.82 7.60 -9.54
C PHE A 107 -2.35 7.81 -10.96
N ASN A 108 -3.35 8.68 -11.07
CA ASN A 108 -4.01 8.99 -12.33
C ASN A 108 -4.48 10.45 -12.29
N ASP A 109 -4.21 11.22 -13.36
CA ASP A 109 -4.76 12.57 -13.55
C ASP A 109 -4.61 13.45 -12.29
N CYS A 110 -3.36 13.51 -11.80
CA CYS A 110 -3.03 14.20 -10.56
C CYS A 110 -1.56 14.59 -10.47
N TRP A 111 -1.27 15.44 -9.49
CA TRP A 111 0.06 15.69 -8.97
C TRP A 111 0.21 15.03 -7.62
N TRP A 112 1.34 14.39 -7.37
CA TRP A 112 1.58 13.69 -6.13
C TRP A 112 3.02 13.83 -5.65
N LYS A 113 3.22 13.74 -4.34
CA LYS A 113 4.51 13.53 -3.70
C LYS A 113 4.32 12.66 -2.47
N TYR A 114 5.40 12.20 -1.88
CA TYR A 114 5.34 11.47 -0.61
C TYR A 114 6.38 11.98 0.40
N LYS A 115 6.10 11.70 1.67
CA LYS A 115 7.05 11.75 2.78
C LYS A 115 6.94 10.43 3.53
N GLY A 116 8.06 9.83 3.90
CA GLY A 116 8.01 8.60 4.67
C GLY A 116 9.34 8.27 5.34
N LYS A 117 9.35 7.15 6.05
CA LYS A 117 10.53 6.62 6.73
C LYS A 117 10.59 5.11 6.52
N THR A 118 11.75 4.61 6.12
CA THR A 118 11.96 3.16 5.95
C THR A 118 13.05 2.64 6.87
N LYS A 119 13.09 1.32 7.01
CA LYS A 119 14.18 0.61 7.67
C LYS A 119 14.54 -0.62 6.83
N GLU A 120 15.83 -0.82 6.58
CA GLU A 120 16.29 -1.99 5.80
C GLU A 120 16.06 -3.31 6.55
N GLN A 121 16.20 -3.31 7.88
CA GLN A 121 15.97 -4.47 8.74
C GLN A 121 15.24 -4.04 10.03
N GLU A 122 14.24 -4.80 10.48
CA GLU A 122 13.41 -4.40 11.62
C GLU A 122 14.21 -4.18 12.91
N ASP A 123 15.27 -4.97 13.15
CA ASP A 123 15.95 -5.06 14.45
C ASP A 123 17.43 -4.68 14.44
N ASP A 124 17.89 -3.88 13.46
CA ASP A 124 19.30 -3.46 13.40
C ASP A 124 19.72 -2.41 14.45
N GLY A 125 18.83 -2.03 15.38
CA GLY A 125 19.05 -0.97 16.38
C GLY A 125 19.13 0.45 15.83
N LYS A 126 19.04 0.66 14.50
CA LYS A 126 19.09 1.99 13.88
C LYS A 126 17.71 2.64 13.83
N ARG A 127 17.71 3.97 13.75
CA ARG A 127 16.49 4.77 13.54
C ARG A 127 16.03 4.67 12.09
N PRO A 128 14.71 4.73 11.81
CA PRO A 128 14.19 4.80 10.45
C PRO A 128 14.77 5.99 9.67
N VAL A 129 15.09 5.76 8.40
CA VAL A 129 15.69 6.76 7.50
C VAL A 129 14.56 7.54 6.82
N PRO A 130 14.55 8.89 6.91
CA PRO A 130 13.53 9.71 6.26
C PRO A 130 13.75 9.83 4.75
N HIS A 131 12.65 9.88 4.02
CA HIS A 131 12.59 10.04 2.57
C HIS A 131 11.47 11.02 2.19
N ASN A 132 11.72 11.83 1.17
CA ASN A 132 10.73 12.73 0.58
C ASN A 132 10.95 12.82 -0.92
N SER A 133 9.88 13.06 -1.67
CA SER A 133 9.96 13.36 -3.09
C SER A 133 9.59 14.79 -3.41
N ASP A 134 10.04 15.25 -4.58
CA ASP A 134 9.42 16.37 -5.27
C ASP A 134 8.04 15.99 -5.82
N TRP A 135 7.29 17.00 -6.28
CA TRP A 135 6.02 16.82 -6.97
C TRP A 135 6.21 16.14 -8.32
N LYS A 136 5.44 15.09 -8.57
CA LYS A 136 5.41 14.28 -9.78
C LYS A 136 4.03 14.40 -10.42
N GLN A 137 3.98 14.37 -11.74
CA GLN A 137 2.73 14.38 -12.49
C GLN A 137 2.40 12.97 -12.95
N ALA A 138 1.18 12.50 -12.66
CA ALA A 138 0.58 11.36 -13.32
C ALA A 138 -0.42 11.90 -14.35
N ASP A 139 -0.19 11.60 -15.63
CA ASP A 139 -1.15 11.95 -16.69
C ASP A 139 -2.39 11.03 -16.63
N ASP A 140 -3.29 11.18 -17.60
CA ASP A 140 -4.52 10.38 -17.70
C ASP A 140 -4.20 8.95 -18.17
N ALA A 141 -3.63 8.17 -17.27
CA ALA A 141 -3.28 6.78 -17.45
C ALA A 141 -3.14 6.08 -16.09
N TYR A 142 -3.02 4.76 -16.14
CA TYR A 142 -2.78 3.94 -14.96
C TYR A 142 -1.28 3.91 -14.63
N HIS A 143 -0.82 4.77 -13.72
CA HIS A 143 0.56 4.75 -13.22
C HIS A 143 0.63 3.95 -11.93
N TYR A 144 1.32 2.81 -11.93
CA TYR A 144 1.41 1.95 -10.76
C TYR A 144 2.83 1.42 -10.57
N PHE A 145 3.17 1.06 -9.33
CA PHE A 145 4.41 0.36 -9.03
C PHE A 145 4.17 -1.14 -9.12
N ASP A 146 4.90 -1.80 -10.00
CA ASP A 146 4.68 -3.22 -10.28
C ASP A 146 5.36 -4.08 -9.21
N GLU A 147 4.55 -4.69 -8.36
CA GLU A 147 4.98 -5.62 -7.31
C GLU A 147 5.96 -6.72 -7.76
N GLN A 148 5.90 -7.18 -9.02
CA GLN A 148 6.82 -8.24 -9.49
C GLN A 148 8.23 -7.72 -9.76
N THR A 149 8.36 -6.44 -10.09
CA THR A 149 9.64 -5.83 -10.48
C THR A 149 10.16 -4.82 -9.48
N SER A 150 9.27 -4.19 -8.72
CA SER A 150 9.61 -3.25 -7.67
C SER A 150 9.94 -4.01 -6.38
N GLU A 151 10.99 -3.55 -5.71
CA GLU A 151 11.30 -4.04 -4.37
C GLU A 151 10.21 -3.64 -3.37
N THR A 152 10.24 -4.25 -2.18
CA THR A 152 9.35 -3.87 -1.07
C THR A 152 10.19 -3.35 0.07
N ALA A 153 9.67 -2.34 0.76
CA ALA A 153 10.30 -1.77 1.95
C ALA A 153 9.36 -1.85 3.15
N ILE A 154 9.94 -1.85 4.35
CA ILE A 154 9.20 -1.72 5.60
C ILE A 154 9.08 -0.23 5.90
N TRP A 155 7.89 0.31 5.72
CA TRP A 155 7.57 1.70 5.97
C TRP A 155 7.09 1.87 7.41
N TRP A 156 7.72 2.81 8.11
CA TRP A 156 7.37 3.25 9.47
C TRP A 156 6.53 4.52 9.47
N ASP A 157 6.45 5.17 8.32
CA ASP A 157 5.72 6.39 8.04
C ASP A 157 5.64 6.47 6.52
N LEU A 158 4.45 6.66 5.94
CA LEU A 158 4.32 6.91 4.51
C LEU A 158 3.04 7.71 4.24
N ILE A 159 3.23 9.00 3.98
CA ILE A 159 2.17 9.95 3.71
C ILE A 159 2.26 10.38 2.26
N PHE A 160 1.18 10.17 1.52
CA PHE A 160 0.99 10.71 0.18
C PHE A 160 0.27 12.05 0.27
N GLU A 161 0.74 13.02 -0.51
CA GLU A 161 0.03 14.28 -0.76
C GLU A 161 -0.33 14.31 -2.24
N VAL A 162 -1.62 14.41 -2.53
CA VAL A 162 -2.16 14.24 -3.87
C VAL A 162 -3.13 15.37 -4.17
N VAL A 163 -2.92 16.07 -5.27
CA VAL A 163 -3.72 17.22 -5.67
C VAL A 163 -4.07 17.13 -7.15
N LYS A 164 -5.12 17.84 -7.55
CA LYS A 164 -5.55 17.86 -8.95
C LYS A 164 -4.58 18.66 -9.81
N ASP A 165 -4.28 19.89 -9.39
CA ASP A 165 -3.46 20.83 -10.13
C ASP A 165 -2.10 21.02 -9.46
N LYS A 166 -1.06 21.30 -10.25
CA LYS A 166 0.30 21.52 -9.72
C LYS A 166 0.26 22.64 -8.68
N PRO A 167 0.78 22.44 -7.47
CA PRO A 167 0.88 23.52 -6.50
C PRO A 167 1.78 24.64 -7.02
N GLN A 168 1.33 25.86 -6.86
CA GLN A 168 2.14 27.05 -7.11
C GLN A 168 3.19 27.13 -6.00
N GLN A 169 4.46 27.20 -6.40
CA GLN A 169 5.58 27.41 -5.47
C GLN A 169 5.65 28.86 -5.03
#